data_AF-A0A660RWF0-F1
#
_entry.id   AF-A0A660RWF0-F1
#
_cell.length_a   1.000
_cell.length_b   1.000
_cell.length_c   1.000
_cell.angle_alpha   90.00
_cell.angle_beta   90.00
_cell.angle_gamma   90.00
#
_symmetry.space_group_name_H-M   'P 1'
#
loop_
_entity.id
_entity.type
_entity.pdbx_description
1 polymer ?
#
loop_
_entity_poly.entity_id
_entity_poly.type
_entity_poly.pdbx_seq_one_letter_code
_entity_poly.pdbx_strand_id
1 'polypeptide(L)' 'GLYRRDYGKSHSVGLADAILAATAESEKAELKTLNTKHYPMLKGLRPAYKK' A
#
# COMPACT_ATOMS: atom_id res chain seq x y z
N GLY A 1 -3.55 -8.34 -8.09
CA GLY A 1 -4.35 -9.52 -7.73
C GLY A 1 -4.09 -9.99 -6.30
N LEU A 2 -2.85 -10.41 -6.03
CA LEU A 2 -2.42 -10.95 -4.72
C LEU A 2 -2.72 -10.02 -3.55
N TYR A 3 -2.36 -8.73 -3.64
CA TYR A 3 -2.66 -7.77 -2.57
C TYR A 3 -4.15 -7.60 -2.26
N ARG A 4 -5.00 -7.58 -3.29
CA ARG A 4 -6.45 -7.51 -3.09
C ARG A 4 -7.00 -8.81 -2.49
N ARG A 5 -6.41 -9.97 -2.82
CA ARG A 5 -6.81 -11.26 -2.25
C ARG A 5 -6.43 -11.35 -0.78
N ASP A 6 -5.20 -10.95 -0.44
CA ASP A 6 -4.63 -11.16 0.88
C ASP A 6 -5.06 -10.05 1.87
N TYR A 7 -5.29 -8.82 1.39
CA TYR A 7 -5.64 -7.65 2.22
C TYR A 7 -7.01 -7.04 1.96
N GLY A 8 -7.75 -7.50 0.94
CA GLY A 8 -9.06 -6.94 0.60
C GLY A 8 -10.13 -7.17 1.67
N LYS A 9 -10.11 -8.32 2.37
CA LYS A 9 -11.06 -8.60 3.46
C LYS A 9 -10.71 -7.91 4.78
N SER A 10 -9.43 -7.75 5.08
CA SER A 10 -8.98 -7.29 6.41
C SER A 10 -8.68 -5.79 6.46
N HIS A 11 -8.26 -5.19 5.35
CA HIS A 11 -7.82 -3.80 5.29
C HIS A 11 -8.56 -3.00 4.20
N SER A 12 -9.66 -3.57 3.67
CA SER A 12 -10.49 -2.95 2.62
C SER A 12 -9.69 -2.40 1.45
N VAL A 13 -8.57 -3.07 1.12
CA VAL A 13 -7.64 -2.62 0.09
C VAL A 13 -8.35 -2.62 -1.26
N GLY A 14 -8.52 -1.43 -1.83
CA GLY A 14 -9.12 -1.24 -3.13
C GLY A 14 -8.25 -1.74 -4.27
N LEU A 15 -8.82 -1.84 -5.47
CA LEU A 15 -8.04 -2.16 -6.67
C LEU A 15 -6.94 -1.10 -6.90
N ALA A 16 -7.25 0.17 -6.68
CA ALA A 16 -6.30 1.28 -6.83
C ALA A 16 -5.11 1.13 -5.87
N ASP A 17 -5.36 0.88 -4.58
CA ASP A 17 -4.30 0.68 -3.58
C ASP A 17 -3.43 -0.54 -3.90
N ALA A 18 -4.05 -1.63 -4.37
CA ALA A 18 -3.33 -2.83 -4.77
C ALA A 18 -2.44 -2.60 -6.01
N ILE A 19 -2.88 -1.80 -6.98
CA ILE A 19 -2.07 -1.43 -8.15
C ILE A 19 -0.93 -0.52 -7.71
N LEU A 20 -1.20 0.50 -6.89
CA LEU A 20 -0.19 1.44 -6.40
C LEU A 20 0.94 0.72 -5.65
N ALA A 21 0.59 -0.21 -4.76
CA ALA A 21 1.56 -1.00 -4.02
C ALA A 21 2.37 -1.93 -4.93
N ALA A 22 1.72 -2.59 -5.90
CA ALA A 22 2.41 -3.46 -6.85
C ALA A 22 3.38 -2.67 -7.73
N THR A 23 3.02 -1.47 -8.17
CA THR A 23 3.92 -0.59 -8.92
C THR A 23 5.09 -0.13 -8.05
N ALA A 24 4.83 0.33 -6.82
CA ALA A 24 5.89 0.74 -5.90
C ALA A 24 6.89 -0.40 -5.60
N GLU A 25 6.38 -1.61 -5.40
CA GLU A 25 7.22 -2.80 -5.18
C GLU A 25 8.03 -3.18 -6.43
N SER A 26 7.40 -3.18 -7.61
CA SER A 26 8.05 -3.50 -8.89
C SER A 26 9.19 -2.54 -9.21
N GLU A 27 8.98 -1.25 -8.97
CA GLU A 27 9.97 -0.20 -9.17
C GLU A 27 10.97 -0.07 -8.01
N LYS A 28 10.82 -0.89 -6.95
CA LYS A 28 11.57 -0.78 -5.68
C LYS A 28 11.57 0.65 -5.10
N ALA A 29 10.48 1.37 -5.35
CA ALA A 29 10.32 2.76 -4.93
C ALA A 29 9.65 2.84 -3.55
N GLU A 30 10.04 3.83 -2.76
CA GLU A 30 9.35 4.12 -1.50
C GLU A 30 8.05 4.87 -1.77
N LEU A 31 6.90 4.24 -1.49
CA LEU A 31 5.63 4.94 -1.50
C LEU A 31 5.59 5.95 -0.33
N LYS A 32 5.33 7.22 -0.62
CA LYS A 32 5.11 8.26 0.40
C LYS A 32 3.64 8.64 0.38
N THR A 33 2.89 8.22 1.38
CA THR A 33 1.44 8.49 1.50
C THR A 33 1.08 8.83 2.93
N LEU A 34 0.02 9.62 3.12
CA LEU A 34 -0.58 9.85 4.44
C LEU A 34 -1.50 8.70 4.86
N ASN A 35 -2.03 7.95 3.89
CA ASN A 35 -2.96 6.84 4.12
C ASN A 35 -2.21 5.51 4.34
N THR A 36 -1.22 5.50 5.23
CA THR A 36 -0.36 4.32 5.44
C THR A 36 -1.12 3.07 5.86
N LYS A 37 -2.29 3.23 6.52
CA LYS A 37 -3.18 2.13 6.92
C LYS A 37 -3.74 1.31 5.75
N HIS A 38 -3.83 1.90 4.55
CA HIS A 38 -4.34 1.23 3.35
C HIS A 38 -3.29 0.38 2.65
N TYR A 39 -2.03 0.46 3.08
CA TYR A 39 -0.91 -0.23 2.45
C TYR A 39 -0.19 -1.15 3.46
N PRO A 40 -0.91 -2.08 4.12
CA PRO A 40 -0.30 -3.02 5.07
C PRO A 40 0.73 -3.95 4.40
N MET A 41 0.64 -4.13 3.08
CA MET A 41 1.61 -4.91 2.31
C MET A 41 2.99 -4.25 2.19
N LEU A 42 3.07 -2.92 2.29
CA LEU A 42 4.34 -2.20 2.14
C LEU A 42 5.04 -2.11 3.50
N LYS A 43 6.04 -2.97 3.71
CA LYS A 43 6.84 -2.98 4.94
C LYS A 43 7.68 -1.71 5.04
N GLY A 44 7.64 -1.06 6.21
CA GLY A 44 8.43 0.14 6.48
C GLY A 44 7.81 1.44 5.95
N LEU A 45 6.56 1.40 5.49
CA LEU A 45 5.85 2.58 5.03
C LEU A 45 5.71 3.62 6.15
N ARG A 46 6.22 4.82 5.91
CA ARG A 46 6.14 5.95 6.84
C ARG A 46 5.27 7.06 6.24
N PRO A 47 4.48 7.76 7.07
CA PRO A 47 3.73 8.91 6.59
C PRO A 47 4.69 9.95 6.01
N ALA A 48 4.34 10.50 4.85
CA ALA A 48 5.16 11.50 4.16
C ALA A 48 5.41 12.76 5.00
N TYR A 49 4.43 13.12 5.81
CA TYR A 49 4.48 14.28 6.71
C TYR A 49 3.96 13.88 8.09
N LYS A 50 4.59 14.41 9.14
CA LYS A 50 4.02 14.42 10.49
C LYS A 50 3.10 15.62 10.59
N LYS A 51 1.93 15.43 11.21
CA LYS A 51 0.95 16.50 11.46
C LYS A 51 1.54 17.57 12.37
#